data_AF-A0A6J4J762-F1
#
_entry.id   AF-A0A6J4J762-F1
#
_cell.length_a   1.000
_cell.length_b   1.000
_cell.length_c   1.000
_cell.angle_alpha   90.00
_cell.angle_beta   90.00
_cell.angle_gamma   90.00
#
_symmetry.space_group_name_H-M   'P 1'
#
loop_
_entity.id
_entity.type
_entity.pdbx_description
1 polymer ?
#
loop_
_entity_poly.entity_id
_entity_poly.type
_entity_poly.pdbx_seq_one_letter_code
_entity_poly.pdbx_strand_id
1 'polypeptide(L)'
;MATIPLESVEPRAGAVPNRDMVVVLEESATKIDAKAGGGTGLDLETVLSVRAWVPRRGDVRYCWFDLHVFDDCDRVIRSETLPLEHVGEAQDGGDVFAFEGSIYRGTGASPGSVWLAPDARKVQYRVYYEVDGTVFTDGLLRQHEVAPDSALTHCGPPSRNKRSKVAPAGHRAVPSVGLPPLPVSVSR
;
A
#
# COMPACT_ATOMS: atom_id res chain seq x y z
N MET A 1 -20.44 -9.65 1.59
CA MET A 1 -20.57 -9.92 0.14
C MET A 1 -19.80 -8.83 -0.59
N ALA A 2 -18.88 -9.19 -1.48
CA ALA A 2 -18.16 -8.20 -2.29
C ALA A 2 -19.11 -7.65 -3.34
N THR A 3 -19.30 -6.32 -3.36
CA THR A 3 -20.11 -5.63 -4.38
C THR A 3 -19.23 -5.28 -5.57
N ILE A 4 -19.71 -5.58 -6.77
CA ILE A 4 -19.08 -5.20 -8.04
C ILE A 4 -19.59 -3.78 -8.38
N PRO A 5 -18.72 -2.76 -8.48
CA PRO A 5 -19.10 -1.41 -8.90
C PRO A 5 -19.70 -1.36 -10.29
N LEU A 6 -20.56 -0.37 -10.55
CA LEU A 6 -21.19 -0.18 -11.86
C LEU A 6 -20.14 0.14 -12.96
N GLU A 7 -19.09 0.90 -12.61
CA GLU A 7 -17.99 1.28 -13.50
C GLU A 7 -16.80 0.32 -13.37
N SER A 8 -17.09 -0.99 -13.30
CA SER A 8 -16.05 -2.00 -13.22
C SER A 8 -15.12 -1.99 -14.42
N VAL A 9 -13.91 -2.53 -14.27
CA VAL A 9 -12.97 -2.67 -15.39
C VAL A 9 -13.53 -3.65 -16.42
N GLU A 10 -13.92 -3.12 -17.57
CA GLU A 10 -14.42 -3.91 -18.68
C GLU A 10 -13.27 -4.61 -19.43
N PRO A 11 -13.51 -5.81 -19.99
CA PRO A 11 -12.54 -6.46 -20.85
C PRO A 11 -12.34 -5.65 -22.13
N ARG A 12 -11.08 -5.53 -22.60
CA ARG A 12 -10.80 -4.90 -23.90
C ARG A 12 -11.52 -5.62 -25.04
N ALA A 13 -12.06 -4.84 -25.97
CA ALA A 13 -12.70 -5.37 -27.16
C ALA A 13 -11.73 -6.26 -27.95
N GLY A 14 -12.17 -7.48 -28.27
CA GLY A 14 -11.36 -8.46 -29.02
C GLY A 14 -10.35 -9.24 -28.19
N ALA A 15 -10.20 -8.95 -26.88
CA ALA A 15 -9.35 -9.76 -26.02
C ALA A 15 -9.92 -11.18 -25.88
N VAL A 16 -9.08 -12.20 -26.09
CA VAL A 16 -9.47 -13.61 -26.03
C VAL A 16 -9.23 -14.15 -24.62
N PRO A 17 -10.27 -14.60 -23.90
CA PRO A 17 -10.10 -15.24 -22.60
C PRO A 17 -9.42 -16.60 -22.77
N ASN A 18 -8.18 -16.73 -22.31
CA ASN A 18 -7.42 -17.97 -22.33
C ASN A 18 -6.40 -18.01 -21.18
N ARG A 19 -6.67 -18.86 -20.18
CA ARG A 19 -5.79 -19.03 -19.01
C ARG A 19 -4.49 -19.76 -19.33
N ASP A 20 -4.40 -20.49 -20.43
CA ASP A 20 -3.15 -21.10 -20.85
C ASP A 20 -2.18 -20.07 -21.45
N MET A 21 -2.69 -18.86 -21.75
CA MET A 21 -1.90 -17.75 -22.31
C MET A 21 -1.51 -16.71 -21.26
N VAL A 22 -2.30 -16.54 -20.19
CA VAL A 22 -2.02 -15.60 -19.11
C VAL A 22 -2.48 -16.19 -17.80
N VAL A 23 -1.57 -16.28 -16.83
CA VAL A 23 -1.87 -16.73 -15.48
C VAL A 23 -1.32 -15.72 -14.49
N VAL A 24 -2.14 -15.16 -13.61
CA VAL A 24 -1.60 -14.39 -12.48
C VAL A 24 -1.19 -15.37 -11.39
N LEU A 25 0.08 -15.28 -10.99
CA LEU A 25 0.71 -16.15 -10.01
C LEU A 25 0.52 -15.60 -8.59
N GLU A 26 0.79 -14.31 -8.42
CA GLU A 26 0.75 -13.62 -7.13
C GLU A 26 0.13 -12.25 -7.33
N GLU A 27 -0.69 -11.84 -6.36
CA GLU A 27 -1.29 -10.52 -6.35
C GLU A 27 -1.58 -10.04 -4.94
N SER A 28 -1.36 -8.75 -4.71
CA SER A 28 -1.78 -8.08 -3.49
C SER A 28 -1.98 -6.59 -3.72
N ALA A 29 -2.97 -6.01 -3.05
CA ALA A 29 -3.12 -4.57 -2.94
C ALA A 29 -3.14 -4.18 -1.47
N THR A 30 -2.33 -3.20 -1.10
CA THR A 30 -2.22 -2.74 0.29
C THR A 30 -2.15 -1.22 0.34
N LYS A 31 -2.50 -0.65 1.48
CA LYS A 31 -2.31 0.77 1.75
C LYS A 31 -1.16 0.92 2.74
N ILE A 32 -0.27 1.87 2.48
CA ILE A 32 0.92 2.15 3.29
C ILE A 32 0.99 3.64 3.61
N ASP A 33 1.74 3.98 4.67
CA ASP A 33 2.25 5.35 4.87
C ASP A 33 3.71 5.38 4.40
N ALA A 34 3.96 6.00 3.24
CA ALA A 34 5.27 6.08 2.62
C ALA A 34 6.30 6.85 3.49
N LYS A 35 5.85 7.58 4.52
CA LYS A 35 6.73 8.31 5.46
C LYS A 35 6.95 7.62 6.80
N ALA A 36 6.32 6.48 7.08
CA ALA A 36 6.36 5.79 8.38
C ALA A 36 7.78 5.44 8.87
N GLY A 37 8.79 5.45 7.99
CA GLY A 37 10.19 5.11 8.29
C GLY A 37 11.14 6.27 8.65
N GLY A 38 10.66 7.52 8.81
CA GLY A 38 11.53 8.62 9.26
C GLY A 38 11.19 10.03 8.78
N GLY A 39 10.06 10.20 8.06
CA GLY A 39 9.57 11.52 7.65
C GLY A 39 8.65 12.14 8.70
N THR A 40 8.59 13.47 8.74
CA THR A 40 7.49 14.16 9.45
C THR A 40 6.28 14.29 8.53
N GLY A 41 5.09 14.01 9.07
CA GLY A 41 3.83 14.07 8.34
C GLY A 41 3.29 12.69 7.97
N LEU A 42 2.43 12.65 6.97
CA LEU A 42 1.70 11.47 6.48
C LEU A 42 1.82 11.43 4.96
N ASP A 43 1.96 10.26 4.37
CA ASP A 43 1.88 10.12 2.91
C ASP A 43 1.24 8.77 2.57
N LEU A 44 -0.09 8.75 2.49
CA LEU A 44 -0.81 7.52 2.23
C LEU A 44 -0.71 7.14 0.76
N GLU A 45 -0.33 5.90 0.51
CA GLU A 45 -0.24 5.34 -0.83
C GLU A 45 -0.94 3.98 -0.89
N THR A 46 -1.61 3.71 -2.01
CA THR A 46 -2.12 2.38 -2.35
C THR A 46 -1.14 1.74 -3.29
N VAL A 47 -0.57 0.62 -2.86
CA VAL A 47 0.44 -0.16 -3.58
C VAL A 47 -0.19 -1.44 -4.11
N LEU A 48 0.11 -1.75 -5.37
CA LEU A 48 -0.29 -2.99 -6.03
C LEU A 48 0.97 -3.78 -6.40
N SER A 49 0.94 -5.08 -6.13
CA SER A 49 1.89 -6.06 -6.62
C SER A 49 1.15 -7.10 -7.45
N VAL A 50 1.58 -7.32 -8.69
CA VAL A 50 1.04 -8.33 -9.60
C VAL A 50 2.19 -9.06 -10.24
N ARG A 51 2.15 -10.39 -10.24
CA ARG A 51 3.05 -11.23 -11.02
C ARG A 51 2.24 -12.15 -11.92
N ALA A 52 2.55 -12.14 -13.20
CA ALA A 52 1.88 -12.94 -14.21
C ALA A 52 2.89 -13.81 -14.96
N TRP A 53 2.48 -15.03 -15.27
CA TRP A 53 3.14 -15.95 -16.17
C TRP A 53 2.46 -15.92 -17.53
N VAL A 54 3.27 -15.97 -18.60
CA VAL A 54 2.82 -16.10 -19.99
C VAL A 54 3.70 -17.12 -20.72
N PRO A 55 3.18 -17.89 -21.69
CA PRO A 55 4.00 -18.84 -22.44
C PRO A 55 5.01 -18.11 -23.34
N ARG A 56 6.16 -18.72 -23.59
CA ARG A 56 7.16 -18.17 -24.51
C ARG A 56 6.76 -18.42 -25.96
N ARG A 57 6.06 -17.45 -26.56
CA ARG A 57 5.64 -17.46 -27.98
C ARG A 57 5.97 -16.12 -28.62
N GLY A 58 6.49 -16.16 -29.84
CA GLY A 58 6.86 -14.96 -30.60
C GLY A 58 8.05 -14.20 -29.99
N ASP A 59 8.61 -13.27 -30.77
CA ASP A 59 9.75 -12.46 -30.35
C ASP A 59 9.31 -11.20 -29.59
N VAL A 60 8.14 -10.65 -29.92
CA VAL A 60 7.61 -9.41 -29.33
C VAL A 60 6.42 -9.72 -28.45
N ARG A 61 6.50 -9.30 -27.20
CA ARG A 61 5.57 -9.65 -26.14
C ARG A 61 5.36 -8.48 -25.20
N TYR A 62 4.10 -8.13 -24.95
CA TYR A 62 3.72 -7.09 -24.01
C TYR A 62 2.75 -7.65 -22.99
N CYS A 63 2.98 -7.36 -21.72
CA CYS A 63 2.08 -7.71 -20.64
C CYS A 63 1.69 -6.41 -19.93
N TRP A 64 0.40 -6.22 -19.66
CA TRP A 64 -0.11 -5.02 -18.98
C TRP A 64 -1.39 -5.35 -18.22
N PHE A 65 -1.87 -4.39 -17.42
CA PHE A 65 -3.21 -4.45 -16.85
C PHE A 65 -3.95 -3.12 -17.03
N ASP A 66 -5.27 -3.20 -17.14
CA ASP A 66 -6.16 -2.05 -17.00
C ASP A 66 -6.70 -2.04 -15.56
N LEU A 67 -6.67 -0.88 -14.90
CA LEU A 67 -6.88 -0.71 -13.47
C LEU A 67 -7.89 0.41 -13.20
N HIS A 68 -8.85 0.15 -12.31
CA HIS A 68 -9.64 1.17 -11.63
C HIS A 68 -9.38 1.15 -10.12
N VAL A 69 -9.28 2.33 -9.51
CA VAL A 69 -9.30 2.53 -8.06
C VAL A 69 -10.60 3.23 -7.70
N PHE A 70 -11.26 2.76 -6.65
CA PHE A 70 -12.56 3.26 -6.20
C PHE A 70 -12.50 3.81 -4.78
N ASP A 71 -13.36 4.78 -4.50
CA ASP A 71 -13.61 5.28 -3.16
C ASP A 71 -14.60 4.41 -2.35
N ASP A 72 -15.01 4.89 -1.18
CA ASP A 72 -15.97 4.20 -0.29
C ASP A 72 -17.40 4.15 -0.84
N CYS A 73 -17.69 4.94 -1.87
CA CYS A 73 -18.97 5.01 -2.55
C CYS A 73 -18.99 4.24 -3.88
N ASP A 74 -17.98 3.39 -4.12
CA ASP A 74 -17.80 2.64 -5.36
C ASP A 74 -17.66 3.54 -6.61
N ARG A 75 -17.15 4.78 -6.45
CA ARG A 75 -16.87 5.69 -7.58
C ARG A 75 -15.42 5.57 -8.01
N VAL A 76 -15.17 5.55 -9.31
CA VAL A 76 -13.81 5.53 -9.85
C VAL A 76 -13.11 6.85 -9.54
N ILE A 77 -12.00 6.78 -8.80
CA ILE A 77 -11.14 7.93 -8.46
C ILE A 77 -9.82 7.93 -9.24
N ARG A 78 -9.47 6.78 -9.84
CA ARG A 78 -8.34 6.62 -10.76
C ARG A 78 -8.64 5.51 -11.76
N SER A 79 -8.29 5.72 -13.02
CA SER A 79 -8.33 4.72 -14.10
C SER A 79 -7.05 4.81 -14.91
N GLU A 80 -6.39 3.69 -15.16
CA GLU A 80 -5.08 3.66 -15.82
C GLU A 80 -4.77 2.30 -16.48
N THR A 81 -3.92 2.32 -17.50
CA THR A 81 -3.29 1.13 -18.06
C THR A 81 -1.81 1.15 -17.69
N LEU A 82 -1.33 0.09 -17.03
CA LEU A 82 0.05 0.01 -16.57
C LEU A 82 0.75 -1.24 -17.13
N PRO A 83 2.00 -1.11 -17.59
CA PRO A 83 2.77 -2.26 -18.08
C PRO A 83 3.22 -3.15 -16.91
N LEU A 84 3.35 -4.45 -17.18
CA LEU A 84 4.18 -5.33 -16.37
C LEU A 84 5.55 -5.47 -17.05
N GLU A 85 6.60 -5.47 -16.23
CA GLU A 85 7.97 -5.61 -16.69
C GLU A 85 8.40 -7.08 -16.69
N HIS A 86 9.18 -7.50 -17.67
CA HIS A 86 9.73 -8.85 -17.70
C HIS A 86 10.76 -9.02 -16.57
N VAL A 87 10.51 -9.95 -15.66
CA VAL A 87 11.38 -10.21 -14.50
C VAL A 87 12.17 -11.51 -14.59
N GLY A 88 11.83 -12.41 -15.51
CA GLY A 88 12.63 -13.60 -15.77
C GLY A 88 11.86 -14.76 -16.38
N GLU A 89 12.58 -15.85 -16.59
CA GLU A 89 12.06 -17.09 -17.17
C GLU A 89 11.49 -18.03 -16.09
N ALA A 90 10.39 -18.70 -16.39
CA ALA A 90 9.84 -19.79 -15.58
C ALA A 90 10.35 -21.16 -16.06
N GLN A 91 10.41 -22.14 -15.15
CA GLN A 91 10.97 -23.48 -15.44
C GLN A 91 10.13 -24.30 -16.44
N ASP A 92 8.87 -23.94 -16.64
CA ASP A 92 7.90 -24.60 -17.52
C ASP A 92 7.88 -24.05 -18.95
N GLY A 93 8.84 -23.19 -19.31
CA GLY A 93 8.95 -22.62 -20.66
C GLY A 93 8.07 -21.39 -20.90
N GLY A 94 7.55 -20.78 -19.84
CA GLY A 94 6.99 -19.43 -19.89
C GLY A 94 7.95 -18.37 -19.36
N ASP A 95 7.49 -17.13 -19.40
CA ASP A 95 8.16 -15.97 -18.83
C ASP A 95 7.26 -15.30 -17.79
N VAL A 96 7.90 -14.67 -16.81
CA VAL A 96 7.25 -13.97 -15.71
C VAL A 96 7.38 -12.48 -15.93
N PHE A 97 6.25 -11.80 -15.82
CA PHE A 97 6.12 -10.36 -15.84
C PHE A 97 5.59 -9.88 -14.50
N ALA A 98 6.04 -8.73 -14.03
CA ALA A 98 5.64 -8.19 -12.74
C ALA A 98 5.42 -6.68 -12.77
N PHE A 99 4.55 -6.23 -11.88
CA PHE A 99 4.43 -4.83 -11.48
C PHE A 99 4.46 -4.79 -9.95
N GLU A 100 5.23 -3.88 -9.38
CA GLU A 100 5.20 -3.54 -7.96
C GLU A 100 5.36 -2.04 -7.81
N GLY A 101 4.32 -1.36 -7.31
CA GLY A 101 4.37 0.09 -7.21
C GLY A 101 3.10 0.74 -6.70
N SER A 102 3.23 2.04 -6.46
CA SER A 102 2.12 2.91 -6.07
C SER A 102 1.18 3.14 -7.24
N ILE A 103 -0.10 2.83 -7.05
CA ILE A 103 -1.15 3.03 -8.06
C ILE A 103 -2.07 4.20 -7.73
N TYR A 104 -2.01 4.70 -6.50
CA TYR A 104 -2.77 5.85 -6.06
C TYR A 104 -2.12 6.50 -4.84
N ARG A 105 -1.90 7.81 -4.91
CA ARG A 105 -1.47 8.62 -3.78
C ARG A 105 -2.69 9.26 -3.13
N GLY A 106 -2.94 8.88 -1.89
CA GLY A 106 -4.05 9.36 -1.07
C GLY A 106 -3.70 10.64 -0.31
N THR A 107 -4.42 10.84 0.80
CA THR A 107 -4.23 11.98 1.68
C THR A 107 -2.84 11.99 2.30
N GLY A 108 -2.26 13.19 2.43
CA GLY A 108 -0.98 13.34 3.10
C GLY A 108 -0.73 14.75 3.62
N ALA A 109 0.34 14.85 4.41
CA ALA A 109 0.78 16.06 5.06
C ALA A 109 2.31 16.12 5.12
N SER A 110 2.86 17.31 4.98
CA SER A 110 4.25 17.65 5.27
C SER A 110 4.28 18.95 6.09
N PRO A 111 5.40 19.30 6.73
CA PRO A 111 5.50 20.58 7.44
C PRO A 111 5.14 21.76 6.52
N GLY A 112 4.03 22.44 6.83
CA GLY A 112 3.54 23.59 6.05
C GLY A 112 2.65 23.26 4.85
N SER A 113 2.32 21.99 4.58
CA SER A 113 1.42 21.62 3.47
C SER A 113 0.57 20.40 3.81
N VAL A 114 -0.69 20.41 3.35
CA VAL A 114 -1.63 19.29 3.46
C VAL A 114 -2.30 19.13 2.10
N TRP A 115 -2.45 17.88 1.66
CA TRP A 115 -3.28 17.56 0.50
C TRP A 115 -4.28 16.49 0.91
N LEU A 116 -5.52 16.71 0.50
CA LEU A 116 -6.62 15.76 0.70
C LEU A 116 -6.92 15.11 -0.65
N ALA A 117 -7.07 13.80 -0.64
CA ALA A 117 -7.50 13.03 -1.79
C ALA A 117 -8.62 12.08 -1.35
N PRO A 118 -9.51 11.66 -2.26
CA PRO A 118 -10.47 10.60 -1.97
C PRO A 118 -9.82 9.37 -1.35
N ASP A 119 -10.47 8.79 -0.35
CA ASP A 119 -9.98 7.57 0.32
C ASP A 119 -10.14 6.38 -0.64
N ALA A 120 -9.03 5.83 -1.13
CA ALA A 120 -9.06 4.61 -1.94
C ALA A 120 -9.49 3.41 -1.07
N ARG A 121 -10.56 2.72 -1.47
CA ARG A 121 -11.15 1.60 -0.72
C ARG A 121 -11.14 0.29 -1.48
N LYS A 122 -11.07 0.36 -2.80
CA LYS A 122 -11.09 -0.83 -3.65
C LYS A 122 -10.24 -0.62 -4.88
N VAL A 123 -9.61 -1.71 -5.30
CA VAL A 123 -8.80 -1.78 -6.52
C VAL A 123 -9.38 -2.88 -7.38
N GLN A 124 -9.64 -2.60 -8.66
CA GLN A 124 -9.98 -3.62 -9.63
C GLN A 124 -9.08 -3.56 -10.86
N TYR A 125 -8.76 -4.71 -11.44
CA TYR A 125 -8.01 -4.76 -12.67
C TYR A 125 -8.23 -6.05 -13.47
N ARG A 126 -7.78 -6.01 -14.73
CA ARG A 126 -7.68 -7.16 -15.64
C ARG A 126 -6.30 -7.20 -16.26
N VAL A 127 -5.71 -8.39 -16.33
CA VAL A 127 -4.37 -8.60 -16.92
C VAL A 127 -4.50 -9.06 -18.37
N TYR A 128 -3.60 -8.55 -19.20
CA TYR A 128 -3.54 -8.81 -20.62
C TYR A 128 -2.13 -9.16 -21.07
N TYR A 129 -2.06 -9.95 -22.13
CA TYR A 129 -0.84 -10.33 -22.81
C TYR A 129 -1.05 -10.25 -24.30
N GLU A 130 -0.19 -9.53 -25.00
CA GLU A 130 -0.18 -9.48 -26.46
C GLU A 130 1.01 -10.23 -27.02
N VAL A 131 0.69 -11.09 -28.00
CA VAL A 131 1.67 -11.82 -28.80
C VAL A 131 1.12 -11.99 -30.21
N ASP A 132 1.98 -11.78 -31.20
CA ASP A 132 1.65 -11.90 -32.62
C ASP A 132 0.37 -11.11 -33.00
N GLY A 133 0.19 -9.92 -32.41
CA GLY A 133 -0.96 -9.03 -32.62
C GLY A 133 -2.28 -9.50 -32.02
N THR A 134 -2.27 -10.57 -31.23
CA THR A 134 -3.45 -11.10 -30.52
C THR A 134 -3.36 -10.77 -29.05
N VAL A 135 -4.41 -10.17 -28.50
CA VAL A 135 -4.53 -9.87 -27.06
C VAL A 135 -5.26 -11.00 -26.35
N PHE A 136 -4.59 -11.58 -25.37
CA PHE A 136 -5.13 -12.58 -24.46
C PHE A 136 -5.38 -11.97 -23.08
N THR A 137 -6.35 -12.53 -22.36
CA THR A 137 -6.59 -12.24 -20.95
C THR A 137 -6.93 -13.55 -20.24
N ASP A 138 -6.77 -13.62 -18.92
CA ASP A 138 -7.18 -14.79 -18.15
C ASP A 138 -8.71 -14.83 -17.88
N GLY A 139 -9.41 -13.76 -18.30
CA GLY A 139 -10.85 -13.59 -18.21
C GLY A 139 -11.36 -13.08 -16.86
N LEU A 140 -10.49 -12.90 -15.86
CA LEU A 140 -10.91 -12.58 -14.50
C LEU A 140 -10.85 -11.08 -14.22
N LEU A 141 -11.95 -10.55 -13.68
CA LEU A 141 -11.95 -9.26 -13.00
C LEU A 141 -11.41 -9.50 -11.59
N ARG A 142 -10.28 -8.90 -11.29
CA ARG A 142 -9.69 -8.96 -9.95
C ARG A 142 -10.18 -7.80 -9.13
N GLN A 143 -10.38 -8.05 -7.85
CA GLN A 143 -10.83 -7.03 -6.90
C GLN A 143 -10.14 -7.23 -5.55
N HIS A 144 -9.56 -6.17 -5.04
CA HIS A 144 -9.02 -6.10 -3.69
C HIS A 144 -9.67 -4.96 -2.93
N GLU A 145 -10.19 -5.27 -1.74
CA GLU A 145 -10.52 -4.24 -0.75
C GLU A 145 -9.23 -3.78 -0.09
N VAL A 146 -9.06 -2.46 0.06
CA VAL A 146 -7.92 -1.87 0.77
C VAL A 146 -8.40 -1.15 2.02
N ALA A 147 -7.52 -1.08 3.03
CA ALA A 147 -7.86 -0.49 4.32
C ALA A 147 -8.25 1.00 4.15
N PRO A 148 -9.21 1.52 4.93
CA PRO A 148 -9.52 2.95 4.91
C PRO A 148 -8.32 3.78 5.40
N ASP A 149 -8.24 5.04 4.98
CA ASP A 149 -7.18 5.98 5.43
C ASP A 149 -7.14 6.10 6.97
N SER A 150 -8.30 6.00 7.63
CA SER A 150 -8.42 6.01 9.09
C SER A 150 -7.60 4.91 9.78
N ALA A 151 -7.46 3.73 9.16
CA ALA A 151 -6.74 2.61 9.74
C ALA A 151 -5.23 2.87 9.88
N LEU A 152 -4.67 3.77 9.06
CA LEU A 152 -3.24 4.12 9.06
C LEU A 152 -2.95 5.44 9.79
N THR A 153 -3.98 6.24 10.07
CA THR A 153 -3.85 7.54 10.73
C THR A 153 -4.05 7.50 12.24
N HIS A 154 -4.22 6.30 12.84
CA HIS A 154 -4.31 6.12 14.29
C HIS A 154 -2.95 6.23 14.99
N CYS A 155 -2.33 7.41 14.91
CA CYS A 155 -1.45 7.91 15.96
C CYS A 155 -2.28 8.95 16.72
N GLY A 156 -2.95 8.52 17.80
CA GLY A 156 -3.77 9.41 18.62
C GLY A 156 -2.95 10.62 19.10
N PRO A 157 -3.58 11.79 19.31
CA PRO A 157 -2.86 12.94 19.86
C PRO A 157 -2.18 12.52 21.18
N PRO A 158 -0.95 13.00 21.47
CA PRO A 158 -0.33 12.72 22.75
C PRO A 158 -1.32 13.17 23.82
N SER A 159 -1.74 12.22 24.67
CA SER A 159 -2.56 12.48 25.84
C SER A 159 -1.95 13.69 26.55
N ARG A 160 -2.66 14.81 26.51
CA ARG A 160 -2.30 16.02 27.23
C ARG A 160 -2.51 15.69 28.69
N ASN A 161 -1.52 15.06 29.32
CA ASN A 161 -1.48 14.85 30.76
C ASN A 161 -1.68 16.24 31.39
N LYS A 162 -2.89 16.49 31.90
CA LYS A 162 -3.19 17.59 32.82
C LYS A 162 -2.26 17.35 34.01
N ARG A 163 -1.09 18.00 34.01
CA ARG A 163 -0.29 18.17 35.23
C ARG A 163 -1.21 18.89 36.20
N SER A 164 -1.76 18.12 37.13
CA SER A 164 -2.45 18.62 38.30
C SER A 164 -1.55 19.65 38.96
N LYS A 165 -2.10 20.85 39.09
CA LYS A 165 -1.51 21.99 39.80
C LYS A 165 -1.33 21.59 41.26
N VAL A 166 -0.13 21.15 41.64
CA VAL A 166 0.22 20.95 43.06
C VAL A 166 0.39 22.34 43.67
N ALA A 167 -0.55 22.72 44.53
CA ALA A 167 -0.43 23.92 45.36
C ALA A 167 0.64 23.71 46.44
N PRO A 168 1.36 24.76 46.87
CA PRO A 168 2.43 24.66 47.83
C PRO A 168 1.87 24.60 49.26
N ALA A 169 2.30 23.62 50.04
CA ALA A 169 2.00 23.53 51.47
C ALA A 169 3.29 23.61 52.29
N GLY A 170 3.42 24.72 53.03
CA GLY A 170 3.72 24.73 54.45
C GLY A 170 5.10 24.25 54.94
N HIS A 171 5.88 25.22 55.41
CA HIS A 171 7.00 25.06 56.34
C HIS A 171 6.76 24.03 57.47
N ARG A 172 7.76 23.18 57.73
CA ARG A 172 8.25 22.91 59.10
C ARG A 172 9.71 22.42 59.08
N ALA A 173 10.45 22.82 60.10
CA ALA A 173 11.91 22.79 60.17
C ALA A 173 12.46 21.65 61.06
N VAL A 174 13.65 21.12 60.67
CA VAL A 174 14.78 20.47 61.42
C VAL A 174 14.51 19.26 62.37
N PRO A 175 15.49 18.38 62.71
CA PRO A 175 16.96 18.56 62.68
C PRO A 175 17.83 17.44 62.07
N SER A 176 19.10 17.84 61.91
CA SER A 176 20.31 17.11 61.51
C SER A 176 20.65 15.87 62.34
N VAL A 177 20.99 14.76 61.67
CA VAL A 177 21.90 13.69 62.12
C VAL A 177 22.46 13.05 60.83
N GLY A 178 23.73 13.23 60.46
CA GLY A 178 24.83 12.38 60.88
C GLY A 178 25.27 11.46 59.73
N LEU A 179 26.26 11.91 58.95
CA LEU A 179 26.96 11.14 57.90
C LEU A 179 27.89 10.09 58.53
N PRO A 180 27.96 8.89 57.95
CA PRO A 180 29.22 8.15 57.89
C PRO A 180 29.71 7.85 56.46
N PRO A 181 31.03 7.65 56.27
CA PRO A 181 31.72 7.77 54.98
C PRO A 181 31.71 6.49 54.11
N LEU A 182 31.97 6.70 52.82
CA LEU A 182 32.18 5.70 51.77
C LEU A 182 33.54 4.98 51.89
N PRO A 183 33.63 3.71 51.48
CA PRO A 183 34.88 3.14 50.98
C PRO A 183 34.83 2.80 49.48
N VAL A 184 35.61 3.58 48.74
CA VAL A 184 36.55 3.27 47.64
C VAL A 184 36.41 1.92 46.91
N SER A 185 36.14 2.00 45.60
CA SER A 185 36.47 0.95 44.61
C SER A 185 37.98 0.92 44.33
N VAL A 186 38.57 -0.28 44.27
CA VAL A 186 39.81 -0.52 43.53
C VAL A 186 39.54 -1.57 42.45
N SER A 187 39.93 -1.22 41.23
CA SER A 187 39.86 -2.04 40.02
C SER A 187 41.07 -2.97 39.88
N ARG A 188 40.82 -4.13 39.26
CA ARG A 188 41.71 -5.01 38.48
C ARG A 188 42.94 -5.63 39.16
#